data_AF-A0A924ER92-F1
#
_entry.id   AF-A0A924ER92-F1
#
_cell.length_a   1.000
_cell.length_b   1.000
_cell.length_c   1.000
_cell.angle_alpha   90.00
_cell.angle_beta   90.00
_cell.angle_gamma   90.00
#
_symmetry.space_group_name_H-M   'P 1'
#
loop_
_entity.id
_entity.type
_entity.pdbx_description
1 polymer ?
#
loop_
_entity_poly.entity_id
_entity_poly.type
_entity_poly.pdbx_seq_one_letter_code
_entity_poly.pdbx_strand_id
1 'polypeptide(L)' 'MVSVTSKDNEFIFDILGSHKFWALENTIKVPKNKIIRAYQSNDEFTFWIG' A
#
# COMPACT_ATOMS: atom_id res chain seq x y z
N MET A 1 3.56 0.49 11.23
CA MET A 1 2.14 0.55 10.80
C MET A 1 1.99 1.68 9.80
N VAL A 2 1.23 1.49 8.73
CA VAL A 2 1.02 2.51 7.68
C VAL A 2 -0.48 2.66 7.39
N SER A 3 -0.90 3.87 7.03
CA SER A 3 -2.22 4.14 6.44
C SER A 3 -2.07 4.17 4.93
N VAL A 4 -3.03 3.60 4.20
CA VAL A 4 -3.04 3.63 2.73
C VAL A 4 -4.26 4.39 2.28
N THR A 5 -4.04 5.45 1.50
CA THR A 5 -5.12 6.18 0.82
C THR A 5 -4.95 6.12 -0.69
N SER A 6 -6.04 5.83 -1.39
CA SER A 6 -6.10 5.90 -2.84
C SER A 6 -6.67 7.25 -3.23
N LYS A 7 -5.88 8.10 -3.87
CA LYS A 7 -6.33 9.39 -4.39
C LYS A 7 -6.01 9.48 -5.87
N ASP A 8 -7.04 9.70 -6.68
CA ASP A 8 -6.94 9.83 -8.13
C ASP A 8 -6.13 8.67 -8.76
N ASN A 9 -4.90 8.95 -9.19
CA ASN A 9 -3.98 8.03 -9.86
C ASN A 9 -2.78 7.60 -9.01
N GLU A 10 -2.80 7.86 -7.71
CA GLU A 10 -1.71 7.55 -6.78
C GLU A 10 -2.23 6.81 -5.54
N PHE A 11 -1.35 5.98 -4.97
CA PHE A 11 -1.50 5.46 -3.62
C PHE A 11 -0.53 6.21 -2.71
N ILE A 12 -1.06 6.69 -1.60
CA ILE A 12 -0.32 7.42 -0.58
C ILE A 12 -0.23 6.51 0.65
N PHE A 13 1.00 6.20 1.04
CA PHE A 13 1.33 5.40 2.21
C PHE A 13 1.89 6.31 3.29
N ASP A 14 1.11 6.57 4.32
CA ASP A 14 1.52 7.40 5.45
C ASP A 14 1.95 6.52 6.62
N ILE A 15 3.18 6.70 7.06
CA ILE A 15 3.70 5.99 8.23
C ILE A 15 3.00 6.52 9.47
N LEU A 16 2.54 5.61 10.33
CA LEU A 16 1.83 5.95 11.56
C LEU A 16 2.64 5.62 12.81
N GLY A 17 2.35 6.36 13.88
CA GLY A 17 2.91 6.16 15.22
C GLY A 17 4.43 6.36 15.28
N SER A 18 5.05 5.66 16.23
CA SER A 18 6.49 5.79 16.52
C SER A 18 7.40 5.24 15.41
N HIS A 19 6.84 4.54 14.42
CA HIS A 19 7.61 4.08 13.27
C HIS A 19 8.14 5.23 12.40
N LYS A 20 7.58 6.44 12.55
CA LYS A 20 8.08 7.67 11.92
C LYS A 20 9.52 8.02 12.31
N PHE A 21 9.94 7.70 13.54
CA PHE A 21 11.29 8.03 14.01
C PHE A 21 12.40 7.24 13.30
N TRP A 22 12.04 6.09 12.72
CA TRP A 22 12.96 5.19 12.03
C TRP A 22 12.77 5.21 10.51
N ALA A 23 11.85 6.03 10.02
CA ALA A 23 11.55 6.13 8.61
C ALA A 23 12.42 7.20 7.96
N LEU A 24 13.01 6.87 6.81
CA LEU A 24 13.70 7.86 5.97
C LEU A 24 12.72 8.92 5.45
N GLU A 25 11.49 8.50 5.13
CA GLU A 25 10.41 9.36 4.65
C GLU A 25 9.09 8.93 5.27
N ASN A 26 8.29 9.88 5.76
CA ASN A 26 7.04 9.59 6.47
C ASN A 26 5.85 9.32 5.55
N THR A 27 5.96 9.71 4.28
CA THR A 27 4.90 9.56 3.28
C THR A 27 5.52 9.04 2.00
N ILE A 28 5.00 7.96 1.46
CA ILE A 28 5.46 7.38 0.20
C ILE A 28 4.31 7.47 -0.81
N LYS A 29 4.57 8.06 -1.97
CA LYS A 29 3.59 8.20 -3.05
C LYS A 29 3.97 7.29 -4.21
N VAL A 30 3.06 6.41 -4.59
CA VAL A 30 3.27 5.46 -5.68
C VAL A 30 2.16 5.62 -6.72
N PRO A 31 2.51 5.96 -7.97
CA PRO A 31 1.55 5.97 -9.07
C PRO A 31 0.91 4.60 -9.29
N LYS A 32 -0.41 4.56 -9.51
CA LYS A 32 -1.16 3.30 -9.71
C LYS A 32 -0.63 2.48 -10.87
N ASN A 33 -0.15 3.12 -11.93
CA ASN A 33 0.44 2.47 -13.10
C ASN A 33 1.76 1.73 -12.81
N LYS A 34 2.39 1.99 -11.67
CA LYS A 34 3.60 1.30 -11.19
C LYS A 34 3.29 0.19 -10.19
N ILE A 35 2.03 0.01 -9.81
CA ILE A 35 1.61 -1.05 -8.88
C ILE A 35 1.03 -2.22 -9.66
N ILE A 36 1.71 -3.35 -9.57
CA ILE A 36 1.22 -4.62 -10.08
C ILE A 36 0.43 -5.28 -8.94
N ARG A 37 -0.85 -5.56 -9.15
CA ARG A 37 -1.67 -6.29 -8.16
C ARG A 37 -1.11 -7.70 -8.01
N ALA A 38 -0.99 -8.17 -6.76
CA ALA A 38 -0.59 -9.54 -6.48
C ALA A 38 -1.59 -10.57 -7.04
N TYR A 39 -2.88 -10.19 -7.07
CA TYR A 39 -3.96 -10.94 -7.70
C TYR A 39 -4.63 -10.04 -8.74
N GLN A 40 -4.56 -10.42 -10.01
CA GLN A 40 -5.09 -9.61 -11.09
C GLN A 40 -6.59 -9.85 -11.31
N SER A 41 -7.05 -11.08 -11.07
CA SER A 41 -8.47 -11.43 -11.04
C SER A 41 -8.97 -11.68 -9.60
N ASN A 42 -10.24 -11.37 -9.35
CA ASN A 42 -10.91 -11.79 -8.12
C ASN A 42 -10.97 -13.33 -7.98
N ASP A 43 -10.88 -14.06 -9.09
CA ASP A 43 -10.89 -15.53 -9.11
C ASP A 43 -9.55 -16.14 -8.65
N GLU A 44 -8.46 -15.35 -8.68
CA GLU A 44 -7.15 -15.76 -8.20
C GLU A 44 -7.01 -15.61 -6.67
N PHE A 45 -8.02 -15.03 -6.01
CA PHE A 45 -8.06 -14.89 -4.57
C PHE A 45 -8.35 -16.26 -3.94
N THR A 46 -7.33 -17.11 -3.84
CA THR A 46 -7.42 -18.34 -3.07
C THR A 46 -7.43 -17.95 -1.59
N PHE A 47 -8.58 -18.19 -0.95
CA PHE A 47 -8.74 -17.93 0.47
C PHE A 47 -7.68 -18.74 1.23
N TRP A 48 -6.76 -18.05 1.90
CA TRP A 48 -5.80 -18.70 2.79
C TRP A 48 -6.57 -19.30 3.97
N ILE A 49 -6.73 -20.62 3.97
CA ILE A 49 -7.21 -21.38 5.13
C ILE A 49 -5.97 -21.66 5.97
N GLY A 50 -5.72 -20.79 6.94
CA GLY A 50 -4.81 -21.02 8.06
C GLY A 50 -5.60 -21.40 9.29
#